data_AF-A0A7W5C6Q9-F1
#
_entry.id   AF-A0A7W5C6Q9-F1
#
_cell.length_a   1.000
_cell.length_b   1.000
_cell.length_c   1.000
_cell.angle_alpha   90.00
_cell.angle_beta   90.00
_cell.angle_gamma   90.00
#
_symmetry.space_group_name_H-M   'P 1'
#
loop_
_entity.id
_entity.type
_entity.pdbx_description
1 polymer ?
#
loop_
_entity_poly.entity_id
_entity_poly.type
_entity_poly.pdbx_seq_one_letter_code
_entity_poly.pdbx_strand_id
1 'polypeptide(L)'
;MIPEGIECSIFFETIKPNPKSNSSLLIKGSVSSGFKIIMSLEFTGAELIDNSNAAIPDEIIDLLKEDLIDIFGFGPFDKKALKQEMKDLNMLYYVRYNGKAYRTDEWKDMTPEDFERAQ
;
A
#
# COMPACT_ATOMS: atom_id res chain seq x y z
N MET A 1 24.55 6.79 10.84
CA MET A 1 23.85 5.54 11.20
C MET A 1 22.42 5.69 10.72
N ILE A 2 21.90 4.74 9.94
CA ILE A 2 20.49 4.77 9.52
C ILE A 2 19.64 4.45 10.76
N PRO A 3 18.65 5.28 11.13
CA PRO A 3 17.82 5.02 12.30
C PRO A 3 16.98 3.74 12.11
N GLU A 4 16.56 3.11 13.21
CA GLU A 4 15.62 1.99 13.14
C GLU A 4 14.19 2.54 12.91
N GLY A 5 13.60 2.22 11.77
CA GLY A 5 12.20 2.49 11.46
C GLY A 5 11.29 1.32 11.84
N ILE A 6 9.98 1.55 11.86
CA ILE A 6 8.98 0.50 12.10
C ILE A 6 8.56 -0.08 10.75
N GLU A 7 8.89 -1.35 10.52
CA GLU A 7 8.51 -2.06 9.29
C GLU A 7 7.00 -2.35 9.26
N CYS A 8 6.40 -2.12 8.10
CA CYS A 8 5.00 -2.42 7.81
C CYS A 8 4.93 -3.16 6.47
N SER A 9 4.37 -4.37 6.46
CA SER A 9 4.19 -5.18 5.25
C SER A 9 2.72 -5.35 4.93
N ILE A 10 2.35 -5.10 3.67
CA ILE A 10 1.00 -5.28 3.14
C ILE A 10 0.98 -6.52 2.25
N PHE A 11 0.23 -7.54 2.64
CA PHE A 11 0.08 -8.79 1.90
C PHE A 11 -1.26 -8.79 1.16
N PHE A 12 -1.24 -9.02 -0.15
CA PHE A 12 -2.46 -9.09 -0.96
C PHE A 12 -2.89 -10.55 -1.10
N GLU A 13 -4.10 -10.87 -0.66
CA GLU A 13 -4.68 -12.22 -0.80
C GLU A 13 -5.66 -12.28 -1.97
N THR A 14 -6.40 -11.21 -2.21
CA THR A 14 -7.34 -11.14 -3.32
C THR A 14 -7.50 -9.70 -3.78
N ILE A 15 -7.35 -9.49 -5.08
CA ILE A 15 -7.68 -8.23 -5.74
C ILE A 15 -8.68 -8.57 -6.84
N LYS A 16 -9.83 -7.90 -6.87
CA LYS A 16 -10.85 -8.15 -7.90
C LYS A 16 -11.64 -6.88 -8.21
N PRO A 17 -12.13 -6.73 -9.46
CA PRO A 17 -13.06 -5.65 -9.77
C PRO A 17 -14.31 -5.69 -8.88
N ASN A 18 -14.79 -4.53 -8.46
CA ASN A 18 -16.04 -4.42 -7.74
C ASN A 18 -17.20 -4.80 -8.68
N PRO A 19 -18.02 -5.83 -8.35
CA PRO A 19 -19.13 -6.23 -9.21
C PRO A 19 -20.23 -5.16 -9.31
N LYS A 20 -20.26 -4.19 -8.38
CA LYS A 20 -21.21 -3.07 -8.37
C LYS A 20 -20.67 -1.82 -9.04
N SER A 21 -19.37 -1.75 -9.32
CA SER A 21 -18.71 -0.59 -9.93
C SER A 21 -17.55 -1.01 -10.82
N ASN A 22 -17.60 -0.66 -12.10
CA ASN A 22 -16.51 -0.96 -13.03
C ASN A 22 -15.26 -0.07 -12.84
N SER A 23 -15.32 0.87 -11.90
CA SER A 23 -14.24 1.82 -11.61
C SER A 23 -13.62 1.60 -10.23
N SER A 24 -13.91 0.48 -9.54
CA SER A 24 -13.23 0.17 -8.29
C SER A 24 -12.73 -1.28 -8.21
N LEU A 25 -11.67 -1.47 -7.42
CA LEU A 25 -11.10 -2.75 -7.04
C LEU A 25 -11.40 -2.99 -5.57
N LEU A 26 -11.82 -4.22 -5.26
CA LEU A 26 -11.92 -4.73 -3.91
C LEU A 26 -10.65 -5.50 -3.60
N ILE A 27 -9.92 -5.03 -2.58
CA ILE A 27 -8.65 -5.58 -2.15
C ILE A 27 -8.85 -6.21 -0.78
N LYS A 28 -8.42 -7.47 -0.63
CA LYS A 28 -8.38 -8.17 0.65
C LYS A 28 -6.99 -8.70 0.89
N GLY A 29 -6.60 -8.71 2.14
CA GLY A 29 -5.31 -9.22 2.54
C GLY A 29 -5.03 -8.99 3.99
N SER A 30 -3.76 -8.78 4.33
CA SER A 30 -3.36 -8.48 5.70
C SER A 30 -2.24 -7.47 5.78
N VAL A 31 -2.21 -6.74 6.89
CA VAL A 31 -1.12 -5.84 7.26
C VAL A 31 -0.35 -6.44 8.41
N SER A 32 0.97 -6.36 8.37
CA SER A 32 1.87 -6.75 9.46
C SER A 32 2.72 -5.56 9.86
N SER A 33 2.46 -5.01 11.05
CA SER A 33 3.24 -3.92 11.67
C SER A 33 3.38 -4.20 13.16
N GLY A 34 4.21 -5.19 13.50
CA GLY A 34 4.32 -5.76 14.86
C GLY A 34 3.21 -6.76 15.22
N PHE A 35 2.05 -6.67 14.59
CA PHE A 35 0.92 -7.60 14.68
C PHE A 35 0.26 -7.73 13.30
N LYS A 36 -0.37 -8.89 13.05
CA LYS A 36 -1.03 -9.19 11.76
C LYS A 36 -2.53 -8.94 11.87
N ILE A 37 -3.07 -8.07 11.01
CA ILE A 37 -4.53 -7.81 10.92
C ILE A 37 -5.01 -8.00 9.49
N ILE A 38 -6.24 -8.50 9.34
CA ILE A 38 -6.93 -8.61 8.06
C ILE A 38 -7.38 -7.21 7.62
N MET A 39 -7.02 -6.84 6.39
CA MET A 39 -7.45 -5.61 5.74
C MET A 39 -8.48 -5.87 4.66
N SER A 40 -9.33 -4.87 4.43
CA SER A 40 -10.32 -4.86 3.35
C SER A 40 -10.41 -3.45 2.80
N LEU A 41 -9.86 -3.23 1.61
CA LEU A 41 -9.77 -1.91 0.98
C LEU A 41 -10.66 -1.85 -0.27
N GLU A 42 -11.17 -0.66 -0.56
CA GLU A 42 -11.76 -0.34 -1.86
C GLU A 42 -10.92 0.75 -2.52
N PHE A 43 -10.41 0.46 -3.71
CA PHE A 43 -9.59 1.38 -4.49
C PHE A 43 -10.34 1.83 -5.74
N THR A 44 -10.54 3.14 -5.91
CA THR A 44 -11.34 3.71 -7.00
C THR A 44 -10.49 4.24 -8.17
N GLY A 45 -9.17 4.07 -8.10
CA GLY A 45 -8.23 4.72 -9.02
C GLY A 45 -7.82 6.14 -8.60
N ALA A 46 -8.54 6.75 -7.66
CA ALA A 46 -8.20 8.06 -7.10
C ALA A 46 -8.19 8.05 -5.56
N GLU A 47 -9.04 7.22 -4.96
CA GLU A 47 -9.18 7.10 -3.52
C GLU A 47 -8.93 5.66 -3.09
N LEU A 48 -8.38 5.50 -1.89
CA LEU A 48 -8.23 4.24 -1.20
C LEU A 48 -9.01 4.31 0.11
N ILE A 49 -10.05 3.49 0.21
CA ILE A 49 -10.96 3.46 1.35
C ILE A 49 -10.64 2.21 2.17
N ASP A 50 -10.18 2.40 3.40
CA ASP A 50 -10.08 1.29 4.35
C ASP A 50 -11.45 0.99 4.95
N ASN A 51 -12.03 -0.16 4.57
CA ASN A 51 -13.29 -0.67 5.11
C ASN A 51 -13.08 -1.65 6.27
N SER A 52 -11.85 -1.77 6.77
CA SER A 52 -11.49 -2.66 7.87
C SER A 52 -11.20 -1.90 9.16
N ASN A 53 -11.15 -2.64 10.27
CA ASN A 53 -10.61 -2.14 11.53
C ASN A 53 -9.09 -2.36 11.62
N ALA A 54 -8.38 -2.47 10.47
CA ALA A 54 -6.98 -2.85 10.46
C ALA A 54 -6.03 -1.80 11.07
N ALA A 55 -6.55 -0.61 11.44
CA ALA A 55 -5.80 0.46 12.09
C ALA A 55 -4.48 0.73 11.36
N ILE A 56 -4.53 0.69 10.02
CA ILE A 56 -3.37 0.94 9.18
C ILE A 56 -3.04 2.42 9.34
N PRO A 57 -1.78 2.78 9.66
CA PRO A 57 -1.39 4.18 9.80
C PRO A 57 -1.68 4.98 8.52
N ASP A 58 -2.19 6.20 8.66
CA ASP A 58 -2.64 7.04 7.53
C ASP A 58 -1.52 7.28 6.51
N GLU A 59 -0.29 7.47 6.97
CA GLU A 59 0.87 7.66 6.10
C GLU A 59 1.17 6.42 5.23
N ILE A 60 0.83 5.23 5.71
CA ILE A 60 0.97 3.98 4.95
C ILE A 60 -0.18 3.86 3.95
N ILE A 61 -1.40 4.26 4.34
CA ILE A 61 -2.55 4.27 3.42
C ILE A 61 -2.30 5.23 2.25
N ASP A 62 -1.71 6.39 2.50
CA ASP A 62 -1.39 7.35 1.45
C ASP A 62 -0.35 6.82 0.48
N LEU A 63 0.73 6.22 0.98
CA LEU A 63 1.77 5.64 0.12
C LEU A 63 1.26 4.40 -0.64
N LEU A 64 0.46 3.57 0.03
CA LEU A 64 -0.20 2.43 -0.60
C LEU A 64 -1.15 2.88 -1.72
N LYS A 65 -1.87 3.98 -1.54
CA LYS A 65 -2.74 4.55 -2.58
C LYS A 65 -1.92 4.96 -3.80
N GLU A 66 -0.78 5.62 -3.61
CA GLU A 66 0.13 5.98 -4.72
C GLU A 66 0.62 4.73 -5.47
N ASP A 67 1.08 3.71 -4.74
CA ASP A 67 1.54 2.46 -5.36
C ASP A 67 0.43 1.76 -6.15
N LEU A 68 -0.80 1.74 -5.62
CA LEU A 68 -1.94 1.18 -6.33
C LEU A 68 -2.31 1.99 -7.58
N ILE A 69 -2.12 3.32 -7.57
CA ILE A 69 -2.27 4.17 -8.76
C ILE A 69 -1.19 3.84 -9.78
N ASP A 70 0.06 3.65 -9.36
CA ASP A 70 1.16 3.33 -10.29
C ASP A 70 1.00 1.93 -10.92
N ILE A 71 0.52 0.96 -10.13
CA ILE A 71 0.32 -0.43 -10.58
C ILE A 71 -0.93 -0.57 -11.46
N PHE A 72 -2.06 0.00 -11.03
CA PHE A 72 -3.37 -0.24 -11.67
C PHE A 72 -3.86 0.93 -12.52
N GLY A 73 -3.24 2.10 -12.40
CA GLY A 73 -3.67 3.33 -13.06
C GLY A 73 -4.93 3.95 -12.47
N PHE A 74 -5.37 5.02 -13.13
CA PHE A 74 -6.68 5.63 -12.90
C PHE A 74 -7.74 4.81 -13.66
N GLY A 75 -8.80 4.38 -12.96
CA GLY A 75 -9.89 3.60 -13.56
C GLY A 75 -10.56 4.32 -14.76
N PRO A 76 -11.36 3.61 -15.58
CA PRO A 76 -11.88 2.26 -15.37
C PRO A 76 -10.87 1.15 -15.69
N PHE A 77 -11.04 0.05 -14.95
CA PHE A 77 -10.07 -1.01 -14.78
C PHE A 77 -10.23 -2.10 -15.88
N ASP A 78 -9.30 -2.18 -16.85
CA ASP A 78 -9.32 -3.22 -17.90
C ASP A 78 -8.98 -4.60 -17.31
N LYS A 79 -9.99 -5.48 -17.27
CA LYS A 79 -9.92 -6.84 -16.71
C LYS A 79 -8.79 -7.71 -17.28
N LYS A 80 -8.31 -7.46 -18.50
CA LYS A 80 -7.20 -8.24 -19.09
C LYS A 80 -5.86 -7.77 -18.56
N ALA A 81 -5.61 -6.46 -18.55
CA ALA A 81 -4.38 -5.88 -18.01
C ALA A 81 -4.25 -6.16 -16.51
N LEU A 82 -5.34 -5.97 -15.75
CA LEU A 82 -5.37 -6.24 -14.31
C LEU A 82 -5.03 -7.66 -13.92
N LYS A 83 -5.39 -8.65 -14.73
CA LYS A 83 -5.10 -10.05 -14.40
C LYS A 83 -3.61 -10.33 -14.31
N GLN A 84 -2.77 -9.58 -15.02
CA GLN A 84 -1.33 -9.72 -14.94
C GLN A 84 -0.81 -9.02 -13.69
N GLU A 85 -1.12 -7.73 -13.51
CA GLU A 85 -0.72 -6.96 -12.34
C GLU A 85 -1.16 -7.61 -11.01
N MET A 86 -2.38 -8.14 -10.94
CA MET A 86 -2.90 -8.85 -9.76
C MET A 86 -2.18 -10.16 -9.45
N LYS A 87 -1.54 -10.81 -10.44
CA LYS A 87 -0.76 -12.04 -10.20
C LYS A 87 0.62 -11.74 -9.65
N ASP A 88 1.19 -10.63 -10.09
CA ASP A 88 2.55 -10.25 -9.74
C ASP A 88 2.56 -9.49 -8.40
N LEU A 89 1.49 -8.76 -8.08
CA LEU A 89 1.31 -8.07 -6.81
C LEU A 89 0.92 -9.02 -5.68
N ASN A 90 1.92 -9.50 -4.94
CA ASN A 90 1.72 -10.32 -3.74
C ASN A 90 1.89 -9.53 -2.45
N MET A 91 2.80 -8.56 -2.43
CA MET A 91 3.16 -7.83 -1.22
C MET A 91 3.86 -6.50 -1.52
N LEU A 92 3.64 -5.51 -0.65
CA LEU A 92 4.36 -4.25 -0.61
C LEU A 92 4.95 -4.02 0.78
N TYR A 93 6.10 -3.36 0.82
CA TYR A 93 6.88 -3.18 2.05
C TYR A 93 7.16 -1.70 2.29
N TYR A 94 6.87 -1.26 3.51
CA TYR A 94 7.05 0.12 3.93
C TYR A 94 7.79 0.21 5.25
N VAL A 95 8.37 1.37 5.51
CA VAL A 95 9.00 1.73 6.77
C VAL A 95 8.39 3.02 7.28
N ARG A 96 8.00 3.05 8.56
CA ARG A 96 7.55 4.27 9.24
C ARG A 96 8.68 4.86 10.07
N TYR A 97 8.87 6.16 9.95
CA TYR A 97 9.83 6.91 10.73
C TYR A 97 9.39 8.35 10.90
N ASN A 98 9.40 8.87 12.14
CA ASN A 98 9.00 10.24 12.51
C ASN A 98 7.65 10.69 11.91
N GLY A 99 6.65 9.81 11.94
CA GLY A 99 5.30 10.12 11.43
C GLY A 99 5.19 10.18 9.89
N LYS A 100 6.23 9.72 9.17
CA LYS A 100 6.23 9.55 7.72
C LYS A 100 6.37 8.08 7.36
N ALA A 101 5.88 7.71 6.19
CA ALA A 101 6.08 6.40 5.58
C ALA A 101 7.02 6.52 4.36
N TYR A 102 7.75 5.45 4.12
CA TYR A 102 8.69 5.31 3.00
C TYR A 102 8.55 3.92 2.40
N ARG A 103 8.75 3.78 1.10
CA ARG A 103 8.91 2.45 0.49
C ARG A 103 10.22 1.85 1.00
N THR A 104 10.25 0.54 1.21
CA THR A 104 11.40 -0.10 1.88
C THR A 104 12.69 -0.05 1.05
N ASP A 105 12.58 -0.05 -0.27
CA ASP A 105 13.67 0.20 -1.20
C ASP A 105 14.17 1.64 -1.10
N GLU A 106 13.28 2.64 -1.15
CA GLU A 106 13.64 4.05 -0.95
C GLU A 106 14.33 4.28 0.39
N TRP A 107 13.80 3.69 1.48
CA TRP A 107 14.38 3.79 2.82
C TRP A 107 15.83 3.26 2.89
N LYS A 108 16.14 2.19 2.16
CA LYS A 108 17.47 1.58 2.13
C LYS A 108 18.48 2.44 1.37
N ASP A 109 18.01 3.25 0.44
CA ASP A 109 18.84 4.13 -0.38
C ASP A 109 19.04 5.52 0.26
N MET A 110 18.35 5.83 1.37
CA MET A 110 18.49 7.10 2.09
C MET A 110 19.86 7.27 2.73
N THR A 111 20.40 8.49 2.66
CA THR A 111 21.64 8.88 3.30
C THR A 111 21.41 9.44 4.71
N PRO A 112 22.44 9.48 5.58
CA PRO A 112 22.34 10.14 6.89
C PRO A 112 21.76 11.57 6.85
N GLU A 113 22.10 12.34 5.82
CA GLU A 113 21.64 13.73 5.64
C GLU A 113 20.13 13.82 5.35
N ASP A 114 19.58 12.81 4.68
CA ASP A 114 18.14 12.74 4.39
C ASP A 114 17.34 12.53 5.68
N PHE A 115 17.88 11.78 6.64
CA PHE A 115 17.25 11.57 7.94
C PHE A 115 17.26 12.83 8.82
N GLU A 116 18.31 13.64 8.75
CA GLU A 116 18.37 14.92 9.47
C GLU A 116 17.31 15.91 8.97
N ARG A 117 16.95 15.85 7.68
CA ARG A 117 15.87 16.66 7.09
C ARG A 117 14.47 16.10 7.35
N ALA A 118 14.38 14.84 7.73
CA ALA A 118 13.12 14.15 7.99
C ALA A 118 12.63 14.27 9.45
N GLN A 119 13.44 14.88 10.34
CA GLN A 119 13.10 15.19 11.74
C GLN A 119 12.16 16.39 11.90
#